data_AF-A0A3C0XFD8-F1
#
_entry.id   AF-A0A3C0XFD8-F1
#
_cell.length_a   1.000
_cell.length_b   1.000
_cell.length_c   1.000
_cell.angle_alpha   90.00
_cell.angle_beta   90.00
_cell.angle_gamma   90.00
#
_symmetry.space_group_name_H-M   'P 1'
#
loop_
_entity.id
_entity.type
_entity.pdbx_description
1 polymer ?
#
loop_
_entity_poly.entity_id
_entity_poly.type
_entity_poly.pdbx_seq_one_letter_code
_entity_poly.pdbx_strand_id
1 'polypeptide(L)' 'ANFSSIATDEKGVIQIFNVGAERMLGYAAADVMNKITPADISDPQEVIARAKALSVELATTITPGFEALVFKASRGIEDI' A
#
# COMPACT_ATOMS: atom_id res chain seq x y z
N ALA A 1 14.40 3.73 -15.53
CA ALA A 1 13.17 2.98 -15.31
C ALA A 1 12.00 3.95 -15.42
N ASN A 2 10.99 3.63 -16.24
CA ASN A 2 9.80 4.49 -16.43
C ASN A 2 8.60 4.00 -15.60
N PHE A 3 8.85 3.18 -14.57
CA PHE A 3 7.81 2.59 -13.72
C PHE A 3 8.18 2.78 -12.25
N SER A 4 7.18 3.10 -11.43
CA SER A 4 7.26 3.09 -9.97
C SER A 4 6.88 1.68 -9.49
N SER A 5 7.70 1.09 -8.62
CA SER A 5 7.42 -0.22 -8.04
C SER A 5 7.83 -0.25 -6.58
N ILE A 6 6.90 -0.73 -5.76
CA ILE A 6 7.04 -0.94 -4.32
C ILE A 6 6.69 -2.40 -4.07
N ALA A 7 7.54 -3.12 -3.34
CA ALA A 7 7.25 -4.47 -2.87
C ALA A 7 7.39 -4.53 -1.35
N THR A 8 6.56 -5.36 -0.71
CA THR A 8 6.53 -5.52 0.74
C THR A 8 6.75 -6.97 1.15
N ASP A 9 7.15 -7.20 2.39
CA ASP A 9 7.07 -8.52 3.00
C ASP A 9 5.64 -8.85 3.46
N GLU A 10 5.46 -10.03 4.05
CA GLU A 10 4.17 -10.51 4.58
C GLU A 10 3.56 -9.63 5.67
N LYS A 11 4.36 -8.76 6.32
CA LYS A 11 3.90 -7.80 7.33
C LYS A 11 3.60 -6.43 6.73
N GLY A 12 3.80 -6.26 5.43
CA GLY A 12 3.58 -5.00 4.72
C GLY A 12 4.73 -4.01 4.80
N VAL A 13 5.89 -4.41 5.36
CA VAL A 13 7.06 -3.53 5.41
C VAL A 13 7.71 -3.47 4.03
N ILE A 14 8.06 -2.27 3.58
CA ILE A 14 8.66 -2.04 2.26
C ILE A 14 10.04 -2.73 2.18
N GLN A 15 10.18 -3.66 1.24
CA GLN A 15 11.41 -4.40 0.95
C GLN A 15 12.07 -3.94 -0.36
N ILE A 16 11.28 -3.43 -1.30
CA ILE A 16 11.77 -2.85 -2.56
C ILE A 16 11.11 -1.50 -2.75
N PHE A 17 11.93 -0.49 -3.01
CA PHE A 17 11.50 0.85 -3.37
C PHE A 17 12.40 1.35 -4.49
N ASN A 18 11.93 1.28 -5.74
CA ASN A 18 12.79 1.56 -6.89
C ASN A 18 12.97 3.08 -7.12
N VAL A 19 13.95 3.45 -7.95
CA VAL A 19 14.21 4.87 -8.31
C VAL A 19 12.98 5.57 -8.93
N GLY A 20 12.08 4.81 -9.57
CA GLY A 20 10.82 5.35 -10.07
C GLY A 20 9.87 5.78 -8.95
N ALA A 21 9.76 4.97 -7.89
CA ALA A 21 8.98 5.28 -6.69
C ALA A 21 9.58 6.45 -5.92
N GLU A 22 10.91 6.51 -5.79
CA GLU A 22 11.59 7.65 -5.15
C GLU A 22 11.25 8.97 -5.86
N ARG A 23 11.33 8.99 -7.19
CA ARG A 23 11.01 10.19 -7.99
C ARG A 23 9.54 10.57 -7.94
N MET A 24 8.66 9.57 -7.94
CA MET A 24 7.21 9.79 -7.97
C MET A 24 6.67 10.26 -6.62
N LEU A 25 7.17 9.69 -5.53
CA LEU A 25 6.63 9.94 -4.17
C LEU A 25 7.49 10.91 -3.36
N GLY A 26 8.72 11.22 -3.80
CA GLY A 26 9.59 12.19 -3.14
C GLY A 26 10.30 11.66 -1.89
N TYR A 27 10.28 10.35 -1.66
CA TYR A 27 11.00 9.70 -0.56
C TYR A 27 12.31 9.08 -1.06
N ALA A 28 13.37 9.16 -0.25
CA ALA A 28 14.54 8.34 -0.49
C ALA A 28 14.28 6.89 -0.04
N ALA A 29 14.80 5.92 -0.78
CA ALA A 29 14.68 4.50 -0.44
C ALA A 29 15.19 4.22 0.99
N ALA A 30 16.26 4.91 1.40
CA ALA A 30 16.84 4.80 2.74
C ALA A 30 15.88 5.22 3.88
N ASP A 31 14.88 6.05 3.60
CA ASP A 31 13.93 6.53 4.62
C ASP A 31 12.75 5.58 4.82
N VAL A 32 12.47 4.71 3.82
CA VAL A 32 11.25 3.90 3.79
C VAL A 32 11.52 2.39 3.82
N MET A 33 12.59 1.92 3.18
CA MET A 33 12.92 0.50 3.12
C MET A 33 13.20 -0.05 4.52
N ASN A 34 12.63 -1.21 4.83
CA ASN A 34 12.71 -1.92 6.11
C ASN A 34 12.18 -1.15 7.33
N LYS A 35 11.45 -0.05 7.11
CA LYS A 35 11.03 0.86 8.18
C LYS A 35 9.52 1.01 8.27
N ILE A 36 8.87 1.22 7.14
CA ILE A 36 7.46 1.60 7.08
C ILE A 36 6.71 0.76 6.03
N THR A 37 5.40 0.90 6.01
CA THR A 37 4.48 0.29 5.07
C THR A 37 4.03 1.32 4.01
N PRO A 38 3.47 0.89 2.86
CA PRO A 38 2.88 1.82 1.89
C PRO A 38 1.75 2.69 2.47
N ALA A 39 1.07 2.24 3.54
CA ALA A 39 0.03 3.03 4.19
C ALA A 39 0.59 4.25 4.93
N ASP A 40 1.85 4.22 5.38
CA ASP A 40 2.49 5.33 6.11
C ASP A 40 2.87 6.51 5.19
N ILE A 41 2.94 6.28 3.88
CA ILE A 41 3.20 7.28 2.84
C ILE A 41 1.96 7.59 1.99
N SER A 42 0.79 7.13 2.43
CA SER A 42 -0.51 7.38 1.79
C SER A 42 -1.30 8.44 2.57
N ASP A 43 -2.28 9.08 1.92
CA ASP A 43 -3.22 9.96 2.63
C ASP A 43 -4.07 9.11 3.60
N PRO A 44 -4.06 9.39 4.92
CA PRO A 44 -4.82 8.62 5.89
C PRO A 44 -6.33 8.58 5.61
N GLN A 45 -6.90 9.67 5.08
CA GLN A 45 -8.33 9.73 4.76
C GLN A 45 -8.68 8.85 3.57
N GLU A 46 -7.82 8.79 2.55
CA GLU A 46 -8.01 7.88 1.41
C GLU A 46 -7.96 6.41 1.87
N VAL A 47 -7.02 6.07 2.75
CA VAL A 47 -6.90 4.71 3.31
C VAL A 47 -8.13 4.34 4.13
N ILE A 48 -8.63 5.23 4.98
CA ILE A 48 -9.85 5.02 5.77
C ILE A 48 -11.06 4.85 4.85
N ALA A 49 -11.21 5.72 3.85
CA ALA A 49 -12.31 5.66 2.90
C ALA A 49 -12.29 4.35 2.11
N ARG A 50 -11.11 3.90 1.66
CA ARG A 50 -10.92 2.63 0.97
C ARG A 50 -11.28 1.43 1.84
N ALA A 51 -10.77 1.39 3.09
CA ALA A 51 -11.08 0.32 4.04
C ALA A 51 -12.60 0.21 4.26
N LYS A 52 -13.28 1.34 4.44
CA LYS A 52 -14.74 1.39 4.59
C LYS A 52 -15.48 0.91 3.34
N ALA A 53 -15.07 1.36 2.15
CA ALA A 53 -15.70 0.96 0.89
C ALA A 53 -15.56 -0.56 0.66
N LEU A 54 -14.34 -1.09 0.78
CA LEU A 54 -14.06 -2.52 0.64
C LEU A 54 -14.77 -3.35 1.71
N SER A 55 -14.90 -2.83 2.93
CA SER A 55 -15.60 -3.55 4.00
C SER A 55 -17.08 -3.78 3.67
N VAL A 56 -17.71 -2.79 3.05
CA VAL A 56 -19.09 -2.88 2.58
C VAL A 56 -19.19 -3.81 1.38
N GLU A 57 -18.30 -3.64 0.39
CA GLU A 57 -18.28 -4.43 -0.84
C GLU A 57 -18.14 -5.94 -0.56
N LEU A 58 -17.25 -6.31 0.38
CA LEU A 58 -16.86 -7.69 0.64
C LEU A 58 -17.50 -8.26 1.92
N ALA A 59 -18.42 -7.51 2.54
CA ALA A 59 -19.13 -7.87 3.77
C ALA A 59 -18.20 -8.37 4.89
N THR A 60 -17.04 -7.72 5.05
CA THR A 60 -15.98 -8.11 5.98
C THR A 60 -15.30 -6.88 6.55
N THR A 61 -14.94 -6.87 7.83
CA THR A 61 -14.28 -5.69 8.42
C THR A 61 -12.83 -5.64 7.97
N ILE A 62 -12.46 -4.58 7.25
CA ILE A 62 -11.09 -4.31 6.81
C ILE A 62 -10.54 -3.15 7.62
N THR A 63 -9.36 -3.34 8.19
CA THR A 63 -8.70 -2.33 9.00
C THR A 63 -8.07 -1.26 8.10
N PRO A 64 -8.26 0.04 8.38
CA PRO A 64 -7.49 1.09 7.71
C PRO A 64 -5.99 0.85 7.90
N GLY A 65 -5.22 0.92 6.81
CA GLY A 65 -3.78 0.70 6.80
C GLY A 65 -3.36 -0.17 5.63
N PHE A 66 -2.33 -0.99 5.83
CA PHE A 66 -1.81 -1.90 4.82
C PHE A 66 -2.88 -2.85 4.27
N GLU A 67 -3.75 -3.39 5.14
CA GLU A 67 -4.82 -4.31 4.74
C GLU A 67 -5.73 -3.69 3.67
N ALA A 68 -6.09 -2.41 3.81
CA ALA A 68 -6.91 -1.69 2.83
C ALA A 68 -6.28 -1.60 1.43
N LEU A 69 -4.95 -1.69 1.32
CA LEU A 69 -4.21 -1.60 0.07
C LEU A 69 -4.05 -2.96 -0.63
N VAL A 70 -4.05 -4.06 0.14
CA VAL A 70 -3.72 -5.40 -0.40
C VAL A 70 -4.87 -6.41 -0.33
N PHE A 71 -5.99 -6.07 0.33
CA PHE A 71 -7.06 -7.03 0.62
C PHE A 71 -7.54 -7.79 -0.63
N LYS A 72 -7.91 -7.07 -1.71
CA LYS A 72 -8.35 -7.68 -2.97
C LYS A 72 -7.25 -8.53 -3.62
N ALA A 73 -6.03 -7.97 -3.74
CA ALA A 73 -4.89 -8.68 -4.33
C ALA A 73 -4.53 -9.98 -3.59
N SER A 74 -4.58 -9.99 -2.25
CA SER A 74 -4.35 -11.19 -1.43
C SER A 74 -5.34 -12.33 -1.66
N ARG A 75 -6.50 -12.02 -2.29
CA ARG A 75 -7.53 -12.99 -2.68
C ARG A 75 -7.60 -13.20 -4.19
N GLY A 76 -6.64 -12.69 -4.95
CA GLY A 76 -6.63 -12.79 -6.41
C GLY A 76 -7.76 -12.01 -7.10
N ILE A 77 -8.33 -11.01 -6.41
CA ILE A 77 -9.35 -10.12 -6.95
C ILE A 77 -8.65 -8.91 -7.55
N GLU A 78 -8.95 -8.60 -8.82
CA GLU A 78 -8.44 -7.41 -9.48
C GLU A 78 -9.10 -6.15 -8.88
N ASP A 79 -8.30 -5.11 -8.67
CA ASP A 79 -8.75 -3.83 -8.13
C ASP A 79 -8.72 -2.79 -9.28
N ILE A 80 -9.89 -2.47 -9.84
CA ILE A 80 -10.10 -1.59 -11.00
C ILE A 80 -10.69 -0.26 -10.55
#